data_AF-A0A351HMQ3-F1
#
_entry.id   AF-A0A351HMQ3-F1
#
_cell.length_a   1.000
_cell.length_b   1.000
_cell.length_c   1.000
_cell.angle_alpha   90.00
_cell.angle_beta   90.00
_cell.angle_gamma   90.00
#
_symmetry.space_group_name_H-M   'P 1'
#
loop_
_entity.id
_entity.type
_entity.pdbx_description
1 polymer ?
#
loop_
_entity_poly.entity_id
_entity_poly.type
_entity_poly.pdbx_seq_one_letter_code
_entity_poly.pdbx_strand_id
1 'polypeptide(L)' 'MAESKKNIATEGLSGRVGNFIFRRRKSDDKIFVSRVPVGSEEEPSEDQKNIRRRFQRGIIYGKSAIANP' A
#
# COMPACT_ATOMS: atom_id res chain seq x y z
N MET A 1 -10.02 -5.84 1.46
CA MET A 1 -9.60 -5.96 0.05
C MET A 1 -10.50 -7.00 -0.59
N ALA A 2 -11.04 -6.74 -1.77
CA ALA A 2 -11.94 -7.66 -2.48
C ALA A 2 -11.26 -8.19 -3.75
N GLU A 3 -11.53 -9.45 -4.08
CA GLU A 3 -11.07 -10.12 -5.30
C GLU A 3 -12.16 -10.04 -6.37
N SER A 4 -11.83 -9.54 -7.56
CA SER A 4 -12.71 -9.61 -8.73
C SER A 4 -12.16 -10.65 -9.71
N LYS A 5 -12.89 -11.75 -9.90
CA LYS A 5 -12.53 -12.82 -10.84
C LYS A 5 -13.14 -12.52 -12.21
N LYS A 6 -12.29 -12.37 -13.25
CA LYS A 6 -12.68 -12.27 -14.67
C LYS A 6 -13.89 -11.37 -14.94
N ASN A 7 -13.80 -10.10 -14.51
CA ASN A 7 -14.82 -9.10 -14.81
C ASN A 7 -14.30 -8.16 -15.91
N ILE A 8 -14.93 -8.22 -17.09
CA ILE A 8 -14.58 -7.40 -18.26
C ILE A 8 -14.62 -5.89 -17.92
N ALA A 9 -15.54 -5.47 -17.04
CA ALA A 9 -15.67 -4.07 -16.64
C ALA A 9 -14.51 -3.56 -15.77
N THR A 10 -13.81 -4.43 -15.05
CA THR A 10 -12.64 -4.05 -14.24
C THR A 10 -11.32 -4.34 -14.93
N GLU A 11 -11.31 -5.07 -16.04
CA GLU A 11 -10.11 -5.51 -16.75
C GLU A 11 -9.28 -4.38 -17.35
N GLY A 12 -9.94 -3.30 -17.78
CA GLY A 12 -9.29 -2.07 -18.25
C GLY A 12 -8.92 -1.09 -17.14
N LEU A 13 -9.34 -1.33 -15.89
CA LEU A 13 -9.10 -0.40 -14.78
C LEU A 13 -7.75 -0.70 -14.12
N SER A 14 -6.87 0.30 -14.11
CA SER A 14 -5.59 0.23 -13.41
C SER A 14 -5.32 1.52 -12.63
N GLY A 15 -4.68 1.38 -11.47
CA GLY A 15 -4.40 2.53 -10.62
C GLY A 15 -5.63 3.01 -9.84
N ARG A 16 -5.69 4.31 -9.56
CA ARG A 16 -6.78 4.93 -8.79
C ARG A 16 -7.93 5.30 -9.71
N VAL A 17 -9.11 4.76 -9.45
CA VAL A 17 -10.36 5.14 -10.14
C VAL A 17 -11.37 5.52 -9.07
N GLY A 18 -11.64 6.83 -8.96
CA GLY A 18 -12.44 7.41 -7.88
C GLY A 18 -11.86 7.10 -6.50
N ASN A 19 -12.68 6.42 -5.67
CA ASN A 19 -12.35 6.01 -4.30
C ASN A 19 -11.78 4.59 -4.20
N PHE A 20 -11.49 3.95 -5.33
CA PHE A 20 -10.96 2.59 -5.38
C PHE A 20 -9.59 2.56 -6.06
N ILE A 21 -8.79 1.59 -5.65
CA ILE A 21 -7.50 1.24 -6.23
C ILE A 21 -7.64 -0.14 -6.85
N PHE A 22 -7.38 -0.22 -8.15
CA PHE A 22 -7.39 -1.45 -8.93
C PHE A 22 -5.95 -1.87 -9.21
N ARG A 23 -5.61 -3.09 -8.80
CA ARG A 23 -4.29 -3.69 -9.05
C ARG A 23 -4.45 -5.07 -9.66
N ARG A 24 -3.96 -5.21 -10.89
CA ARG A 24 -3.80 -6.51 -11.55
C ARG A 24 -2.51 -7.16 -11.07
N ARG A 25 -2.60 -8.37 -10.55
CA ARG A 25 -1.43 -9.16 -10.17
C ARG A 25 -0.93 -9.90 -11.40
N LYS A 26 0.32 -9.63 -11.80
CA LYS A 26 0.91 -10.18 -13.04
C LYS A 26 1.01 -11.72 -13.06
N SER A 27 1.06 -12.37 -11.90
CA SER A 27 1.27 -13.83 -11.82
C SER A 27 0.03 -14.64 -12.20
N ASP A 28 -1.18 -14.11 -11.96
CA ASP A 28 -2.43 -14.85 -12.13
C ASP A 28 -3.57 -14.00 -12.70
N ASP A 29 -3.24 -12.80 -13.19
CA ASP A 29 -4.15 -11.85 -13.83
C ASP A 29 -5.38 -11.46 -13.02
N LYS A 30 -5.36 -11.70 -11.72
CA LYS A 30 -6.44 -11.30 -10.82
C LYS A 30 -6.42 -9.83 -10.53
N ILE A 31 -7.61 -9.25 -10.41
CA ILE A 31 -7.80 -7.84 -10.11
C ILE A 31 -8.20 -7.69 -8.65
N PHE A 32 -7.33 -7.05 -7.89
CA PHE A 32 -7.55 -6.69 -6.52
C PHE A 32 -8.13 -5.29 -6.47
N VAL A 33 -9.23 -5.16 -5.74
CA VAL A 33 -9.88 -3.88 -5.50
C VAL A 33 -9.75 -3.54 -4.01
N SER A 34 -9.16 -2.39 -3.73
CA SER A 34 -9.15 -1.82 -2.38
C SER A 34 -9.75 -0.42 -2.40
N ARG A 35 -10.35 -0.01 -1.28
CA ARG A 35 -10.70 1.39 -1.07
C ARG A 35 -9.41 2.19 -0.92
N VAL A 36 -9.39 3.40 -1.45
CA VAL A 36 -8.29 4.35 -1.21
C VAL A 36 -8.18 4.54 0.30
N PRO A 37 -6.98 4.38 0.88
CA PRO A 37 -6.79 4.64 2.30
C PRO A 37 -7.09 6.11 2.56
N VAL A 38 -8.07 6.37 3.41
CA VAL A 38 -8.34 7.68 3.99
C VAL A 38 -7.45 7.85 5.21
N GLY A 39 -6.98 9.07 5.45
CA GLY A 39 -6.27 9.39 6.70
C GLY A 39 -7.19 9.05 7.87
N SER A 40 -6.69 8.28 8.83
CA SER A 40 -7.40 8.11 10.10
C SER A 40 -7.09 9.33 10.97
N GLU A 41 -8.13 9.93 11.54
CA GLU A 41 -7.98 10.94 12.60
C GLU A 41 -7.68 10.29 13.96
N GLU A 42 -7.80 8.96 14.06
CA GLU A 42 -7.49 8.21 15.28
C GLU A 42 -5.99 8.11 15.52
N GLU A 43 -5.61 8.14 16.79
CA GLU A 43 -4.24 7.87 17.17
C GLU A 43 -3.83 6.45 16.74
N PRO A 44 -2.61 6.30 16.19
CA PRO A 44 -2.12 4.99 15.77
C PRO A 44 -2.01 4.04 16.96
N SER A 45 -2.39 2.77 16.75
CA SER A 45 -2.22 1.74 17.79
C SER A 45 -0.75 1.52 18.14
N GLU A 46 -0.47 0.91 19.29
CA GLU A 46 0.91 0.62 19.70
C GLU A 46 1.67 -0.24 18.69
N ASP A 47 1.01 -1.20 18.05
CA ASP A 47 1.61 -2.00 16.97
C ASP A 47 1.97 -1.14 15.74
N GLN A 48 1.08 -0.22 15.37
CA GLN A 48 1.35 0.72 14.28
C GLN A 48 2.51 1.65 14.63
N LYS A 49 2.59 2.15 15.87
CA LYS A 49 3.71 2.96 16.36
C LYS A 49 5.03 2.17 16.32
N ASN A 50 5.01 0.90 16.70
CA ASN A 50 6.19 0.03 16.67
C ASN A 50 6.70 -0.20 15.25
N ILE A 51 5.81 -0.46 14.29
CA ILE A 51 6.19 -0.58 12.88
C ILE A 51 6.80 0.73 12.36
N ARG A 52 6.16 1.87 12.63
CA ARG A 52 6.69 3.20 12.24
C ARG A 52 8.09 3.43 12.81
N ARG A 53 8.33 3.04 14.07
CA ARG A 53 9.65 3.16 14.72
C ARG A 53 10.73 2.33 14.03
N ARG A 54 10.40 1.11 13.55
CA ARG A 54 11.34 0.28 12.78
C ARG A 54 11.74 0.96 11.47
N PHE A 55 10.77 1.51 10.74
CA PHE A 55 11.05 2.27 9.52
C PHE A 55 11.88 3.53 9.78
N GLN A 56 11.60 4.26 10.87
CA GLN A 56 12.40 5.42 11.26
C GLN A 56 13.87 5.05 11.53
N ARG A 57 14.12 3.95 12.25
CA ARG A 57 15.48 3.44 12.48
C ARG A 57 16.19 3.09 11.17
N GLY A 58 15.50 2.43 10.25
CA GLY A 58 16.05 2.10 8.93
C GLY A 58 16.41 3.34 8.11
N ILE A 59 15.57 4.39 8.14
CA ILE A 59 15.86 5.66 7.47
C ILE A 59 17.08 6.35 8.08
N ILE A 60 17.18 6.39 9.42
CA ILE A 60 18.34 6.97 10.10
C ILE A 60 19.61 6.23 9.70
N TYR A 61 19.59 4.90 9.73
CA TYR A 61 20.71 4.07 9.30
C TYR A 61 21.11 4.33 7.84
N GLY A 62 20.14 4.35 6.92
CA GLY A 62 20.40 4.60 5.52
C GLY A 62 21.03 5.98 5.28
N LYS A 63 20.54 7.01 5.99
CA LYS A 63 21.13 8.35 5.93
C LYS A 63 22.54 8.38 6.49
N SER A 64 22.81 7.69 7.61
CA SER A 64 24.15 7.64 8.18
C SER A 64 25.15 6.87 7.30
N ALA A 65 24.72 5.78 6.67
CA ALA A 65 25.55 4.98 5.79
C ALA A 65 25.92 5.73 4.49
N ILE A 66 25.05 6.63 4.01
CA ILE A 66 25.38 7.49 2.87
C ILE A 66 26.31 8.64 3.29
N ALA A 67 26.13 9.18 4.49
CA ALA A 67 26.94 10.29 4.99
C ALA A 67 28.36 9.88 5.40
N ASN A 68 28.53 8.65 5.88
CA ASN A 68 29.81 8.00 6.18
C ASN A 68 29.77 6.56 5.63
N PRO A 69 30.06 6.36 4.34
CA PRO A 69 30.18 5.02 3.76
C PRO A 69 31.35 4.24 4.39
#